data_AF-A0AAV3X9L6-F1
#
_entry.id   AF-A0AAV3X9L6-F1
#
_cell.length_a   1.000
_cell.length_b   1.000
_cell.length_c   1.000
_cell.angle_alpha   90.00
_cell.angle_beta   90.00
_cell.angle_gamma   90.00
#
_symmetry.space_group_name_H-M   'P 1'
#
loop_
_entity.id
_entity.type
_entity.pdbx_description
1 polymer ?
#
loop_
_entity_poly.entity_id
_entity_poly.type
_entity_poly.pdbx_seq_one_letter_code
_entity_poly.pdbx_strand_id
1 'polypeptide(L)'
;MPYQKEKNYVADGVIGLDLNISNIAFVGDNKAGILPFADKVPTYSRETKALQRQMQRSQRCLNPENYETDCTSRIGRKFVIKKGKHKKGLRQWKKSKTYQKIARKKRELERRKSAYAKSQNRRIVNEILRHGKQIKTENVSVRSWQKRYGKAISAKSPGFVQSELARIS
;
A
#
# COMPACT_ATOMS: atom_id res chain seq x y z
N MET A 1 27.11 -15.51 3.99
CA MET A 1 26.22 -14.87 2.99
C MET A 1 24.86 -15.56 3.02
N PRO A 2 23.73 -14.81 2.95
CA PRO A 2 22.41 -15.42 2.82
C PRO A 2 22.28 -16.16 1.48
N TYR A 3 21.48 -17.23 1.45
CA TYR A 3 21.29 -18.05 0.26
C TYR A 3 20.66 -17.24 -0.89
N GLN A 4 21.34 -17.24 -2.04
CA GLN A 4 20.92 -16.57 -3.27
C GLN A 4 20.60 -17.63 -4.33
N LYS A 5 19.38 -17.58 -4.88
CA LYS A 5 18.99 -18.47 -5.99
C LYS A 5 19.84 -18.14 -7.21
N GLU A 6 20.30 -19.15 -7.94
CA GLU A 6 21.16 -19.00 -9.13
C GLU A 6 20.62 -17.98 -10.14
N LYS A 7 19.31 -18.02 -10.41
CA LYS A 7 18.63 -17.07 -11.31
C LYS A 7 18.63 -15.60 -10.85
N ASN A 8 18.97 -15.34 -9.60
CA ASN A 8 19.03 -14.00 -9.02
C ASN A 8 20.48 -13.54 -8.87
N TYR A 9 21.39 -13.94 -9.76
CA TYR A 9 22.76 -13.42 -9.76
C TYR A 9 22.77 -11.89 -9.84
N VAL A 10 23.84 -11.30 -9.31
CA VAL A 10 24.08 -9.85 -9.31
C VAL A 10 25.29 -9.61 -10.19
N ALA A 11 25.16 -8.70 -11.16
CA ALA A 11 26.27 -8.33 -12.01
C ALA A 11 27.09 -7.19 -11.38
N ASP A 12 28.38 -7.18 -11.68
CA ASP A 12 29.21 -6.00 -11.45
C ASP A 12 28.93 -4.98 -12.56
N GLY A 13 28.77 -3.71 -12.20
CA GLY A 13 28.41 -2.66 -13.14
C GLY A 13 27.72 -1.48 -12.46
N VAL A 14 27.69 -0.35 -13.16
CA VAL A 14 27.02 0.88 -12.71
C VAL A 14 25.65 0.96 -13.37
N ILE A 15 24.62 1.27 -12.58
CA ILE A 15 23.26 1.51 -13.08
C ILE A 15 22.80 2.90 -12.67
N GLY A 16 22.31 3.67 -13.63
CA GLY A 16 21.50 4.87 -13.40
C GLY A 16 20.04 4.50 -13.18
N LEU A 17 19.42 5.03 -12.13
CA LEU A 17 18.01 4.85 -11.80
C LEU A 17 17.28 6.19 -11.73
N ASP A 18 16.08 6.21 -12.32
CA ASP A 18 15.10 7.29 -12.18
C ASP A 18 13.82 6.72 -11.58
N LEU A 19 13.40 7.31 -10.46
CA LEU A 19 12.30 6.78 -9.65
C LEU A 19 11.05 7.63 -9.87
N ASN A 20 9.94 6.98 -10.20
CA ASN A 20 8.64 7.65 -10.27
C ASN A 20 7.67 7.08 -9.22
N ILE A 21 6.46 7.60 -9.16
CA ILE A 21 5.38 7.14 -8.27
C ILE A 21 4.92 5.72 -8.65
N SER A 22 4.95 5.40 -9.94
CA SER A 22 4.32 4.19 -10.51
C SER A 22 5.32 3.20 -11.12
N ASN A 23 6.52 3.65 -11.47
CA ASN A 23 7.52 2.86 -12.17
C ASN A 23 8.93 3.32 -11.77
N ILE A 24 9.92 2.51 -12.14
CA ILE A 24 11.34 2.85 -12.06
C ILE A 24 11.95 2.65 -13.44
N ALA A 25 12.67 3.66 -13.92
CA ALA A 25 13.50 3.54 -15.11
C ALA A 25 14.93 3.19 -14.69
N PHE A 26 15.58 2.34 -15.47
CA PHE A 26 16.98 1.99 -15.27
C PHE A 26 17.76 2.06 -16.59
N VAL A 27 19.03 2.41 -16.49
CA VAL A 27 20.00 2.40 -17.58
C VAL A 27 21.30 1.79 -17.05
N GLY A 28 21.74 0.71 -17.66
CA GLY A 28 23.08 0.14 -17.48
C GLY A 28 23.77 -0.02 -18.84
N ASP A 29 24.99 -0.55 -18.82
CA ASP A 29 25.88 -0.58 -19.99
C ASP A 29 25.24 -1.26 -21.23
N ASN A 30 24.53 -2.36 -21.01
CA ASN A 30 23.97 -3.18 -22.10
C ASN A 30 22.44 -3.10 -22.22
N LYS A 31 21.74 -2.47 -21.26
CA LYS A 31 20.26 -2.48 -21.23
C LYS A 31 19.69 -1.27 -20.51
N ALA A 32 18.58 -0.77 -21.05
CA ALA A 32 17.72 0.20 -20.40
C ALA A 32 16.26 -0.29 -20.40
N GLY A 33 15.45 0.20 -19.46
CA GLY A 33 14.03 -0.14 -19.43
C GLY A 33 13.24 0.58 -18.34
N ILE A 34 11.92 0.48 -18.46
CA ILE A 34 10.96 1.02 -17.48
C ILE A 34 10.21 -0.15 -16.86
N LEU A 35 10.28 -0.26 -15.53
CA LEU A 35 9.68 -1.35 -14.76
C LEU A 35 8.54 -0.80 -13.89
N PRO A 36 7.27 -1.20 -14.13
CA PRO A 36 6.15 -0.75 -13.32
C PRO A 36 6.17 -1.38 -11.93
N PHE A 37 6.01 -0.57 -10.88
CA PHE A 37 5.89 -1.07 -9.52
C PHE A 37 4.61 -1.88 -9.34
N ALA A 38 4.73 -2.94 -8.55
CA ALA A 38 3.64 -3.78 -8.10
C ALA A 38 2.59 -3.96 -9.20
N ASP A 39 3.04 -4.46 -10.35
CA ASP A 39 2.18 -4.63 -11.51
C ASP A 39 1.09 -5.65 -11.21
N LYS A 40 -0.12 -5.44 -11.74
CA LYS A 40 -1.29 -6.33 -11.57
C LYS A 40 -1.65 -6.67 -10.12
N VAL A 41 -1.38 -5.77 -9.16
CA VAL A 41 -1.81 -5.95 -7.75
C VAL A 41 -3.32 -6.17 -7.68
N PRO A 42 -3.78 -7.27 -7.03
CA PRO A 42 -5.20 -7.54 -6.86
C PRO A 42 -5.93 -6.38 -6.19
N THR A 43 -7.09 -6.02 -6.74
CA THR A 43 -7.93 -4.96 -6.19
C THR A 43 -9.12 -5.54 -5.45
N TYR A 44 -9.01 -5.66 -4.12
CA TYR A 44 -10.09 -6.10 -3.24
C TYR A 44 -11.06 -4.96 -2.84
N SER A 45 -11.21 -3.93 -3.68
CA SER A 45 -11.88 -2.67 -3.28
C SER A 45 -13.34 -2.88 -2.87
N ARG A 46 -14.08 -3.73 -3.60
CA ARG A 46 -15.48 -4.07 -3.31
C ARG A 46 -15.62 -4.82 -1.98
N GLU A 47 -14.80 -5.86 -1.79
CA GLU A 47 -14.78 -6.69 -0.58
C GLU A 47 -14.36 -5.88 0.65
N THR A 48 -13.27 -5.11 0.54
CA THR A 48 -12.77 -4.24 1.62
C THR A 48 -13.83 -3.21 2.01
N LYS A 49 -14.52 -2.57 1.05
CA LYS A 49 -15.63 -1.65 1.34
C LYS A 49 -16.80 -2.35 2.03
N ALA A 50 -17.14 -3.57 1.61
CA ALA A 50 -18.22 -4.35 2.25
C ALA A 50 -17.88 -4.70 3.71
N LEU A 51 -16.67 -5.20 3.96
CA LEU A 51 -16.19 -5.50 5.31
C LEU A 51 -16.13 -4.24 6.19
N GLN A 52 -15.64 -3.12 5.66
CA GLN A 52 -15.63 -1.84 6.38
C GLN A 52 -17.04 -1.39 6.80
N ARG A 53 -18.03 -1.50 5.90
CA ARG A 53 -19.43 -1.19 6.25
C ARG A 53 -19.99 -2.12 7.32
N GLN A 54 -19.69 -3.42 7.25
CA GLN A 54 -20.10 -4.37 8.29
C GLN A 54 -19.45 -4.05 9.65
N MET A 55 -18.16 -3.69 9.66
CA MET A 55 -17.45 -3.25 10.86
C MET A 55 -18.10 -2.00 11.46
N GLN A 56 -18.39 -0.98 10.63
CA GLN A 56 -19.04 0.26 11.08
C GLN A 56 -20.42 0.01 11.68
N ARG A 57 -21.24 -0.86 11.06
CA ARG A 57 -22.55 -1.23 11.62
C ARG A 57 -22.40 -1.89 12.99
N SER A 58 -21.55 -2.90 13.11
CA SER A 58 -21.34 -3.57 14.40
C SER A 58 -20.79 -2.63 15.46
N GLN A 59 -19.91 -1.70 15.11
CA GLN A 59 -19.33 -0.74 16.03
C GLN A 59 -20.38 0.28 16.51
N ARG A 60 -21.29 0.71 15.63
CA ARG A 60 -22.40 1.63 15.97
C ARG A 60 -23.45 0.96 16.85
N CYS A 61 -23.88 -0.25 16.52
CA CYS A 61 -24.86 -0.99 17.33
C CYS A 61 -24.38 -1.23 18.76
N LEU A 62 -23.07 -1.47 18.94
CA LEU A 62 -22.51 -1.83 20.24
C LEU A 62 -22.03 -0.63 21.07
N ASN A 63 -21.92 0.55 20.44
CA ASN A 63 -21.46 1.77 21.09
C ASN A 63 -22.31 2.98 20.66
N PRO A 64 -23.66 2.91 20.71
CA PRO A 64 -24.52 4.00 20.23
C PRO A 64 -24.22 5.34 20.94
N GLU A 65 -23.86 5.30 22.21
CA GLU A 65 -23.49 6.45 23.04
C GLU A 65 -22.26 7.19 22.50
N ASN A 66 -21.38 6.48 21.79
CA ASN A 66 -20.15 7.03 21.23
C ASN A 66 -20.33 7.81 19.91
N TYR A 67 -21.56 7.87 19.40
CA TYR A 67 -21.89 8.59 18.19
C TYR A 67 -22.85 9.75 18.47
N GLU A 68 -22.66 10.83 17.74
CA GLU A 68 -23.68 11.88 17.59
C GLU A 68 -24.94 11.31 16.94
N THR A 69 -26.05 12.03 17.07
CA THR A 69 -27.30 11.67 16.39
C THR A 69 -27.13 11.76 14.88
N ASP A 70 -27.84 10.91 14.16
CA ASP A 70 -27.92 11.02 12.71
C ASP A 70 -28.58 12.36 12.34
N CYS A 71 -28.13 12.98 11.26
CA CYS A 71 -28.67 14.25 10.80
C CYS A 71 -29.12 14.16 9.34
N THR A 72 -30.23 14.81 9.03
CA THR A 72 -30.69 14.94 7.65
C THR A 72 -30.00 16.13 7.00
N SER A 73 -29.42 15.94 5.82
CA SER A 73 -28.76 17.00 5.05
C SER A 73 -29.26 16.99 3.62
N ARG A 74 -29.36 18.17 3.00
CA ARG A 74 -29.66 18.29 1.58
C ARG A 74 -28.38 18.11 0.75
N ILE A 75 -28.42 17.24 -0.25
CA ILE A 75 -27.39 17.10 -1.29
C ILE A 75 -28.08 17.29 -2.64
N GLY A 76 -27.85 18.44 -3.28
CA GLY A 76 -28.60 18.85 -4.46
C GLY A 76 -30.09 18.97 -4.17
N ARG A 77 -30.92 18.21 -4.91
CA ARG A 77 -32.39 18.16 -4.71
C ARG A 77 -32.85 17.07 -3.74
N LYS A 78 -31.94 16.27 -3.17
CA LYS A 78 -32.28 15.11 -2.32
C LYS A 78 -31.96 15.38 -0.85
N PHE A 79 -32.82 14.90 0.03
CA PHE A 79 -32.49 14.76 1.46
C PHE A 79 -31.81 13.41 1.69
N VAL A 80 -30.69 13.42 2.41
CA VAL A 80 -29.95 12.22 2.79
C VAL A 80 -29.71 12.20 4.29
N ILE A 81 -29.79 11.01 4.88
CA ILE A 81 -29.42 10.79 6.28
C ILE A 81 -27.91 10.61 6.35
N LYS A 82 -27.22 11.55 7.02
CA LYS A 82 -25.82 11.44 7.37
C LYS A 82 -25.68 10.81 8.74
N LYS A 83 -24.81 9.81 8.83
CA LYS A 83 -24.53 9.15 10.10
C LYS A 83 -23.74 10.06 11.03
N GLY A 84 -24.15 10.14 12.30
CA GLY A 84 -23.49 10.99 13.30
C GLY A 84 -22.01 10.62 13.49
N LYS A 85 -21.17 11.61 13.79
CA LYS A 85 -19.72 11.41 13.94
C LYS A 85 -19.39 10.80 15.30
N HIS A 86 -18.14 10.38 15.47
CA HIS A 86 -17.63 9.95 16.76
C HIS A 86 -17.55 11.14 17.71
N LYS A 87 -18.12 11.02 18.91
CA LYS A 87 -17.96 12.02 19.97
C LYS A 87 -16.52 11.97 20.49
N LYS A 88 -15.93 13.14 20.73
CA LYS A 88 -14.56 13.26 21.29
C LYS A 88 -14.55 12.87 22.78
N GLY A 89 -13.43 12.33 23.27
CA GLY A 89 -13.20 12.08 24.70
C GLY A 89 -13.75 10.75 25.24
N LEU A 90 -14.55 10.00 24.47
CA LEU A 90 -15.07 8.70 24.90
C LEU A 90 -14.02 7.59 24.69
N ARG A 91 -13.79 6.80 25.76
CA ARG A 91 -12.63 5.90 25.84
C ARG A 91 -12.97 4.43 25.64
N GLN A 92 -14.22 4.01 25.86
CA GLN A 92 -14.59 2.60 25.81
C GLN A 92 -15.19 2.23 24.44
N TRP A 93 -14.45 1.44 23.67
CA TRP A 93 -14.90 0.88 22.40
C TRP A 93 -15.13 -0.62 22.55
N LYS A 94 -16.37 -1.00 22.80
CA LYS A 94 -16.80 -2.40 22.81
C LYS A 94 -16.70 -2.97 21.38
N LYS A 95 -16.13 -4.16 21.26
CA LYS A 95 -15.98 -4.90 20.00
C LYS A 95 -16.57 -6.29 20.14
N SER A 96 -17.59 -6.59 19.37
CA SER A 96 -18.19 -7.93 19.33
C SER A 96 -17.23 -8.97 18.74
N LYS A 97 -17.45 -10.25 19.05
CA LYS A 97 -16.75 -11.37 18.38
C LYS A 97 -16.93 -11.29 16.85
N THR A 98 -18.11 -10.89 16.38
CA THR A 98 -18.40 -10.68 14.96
C THR A 98 -17.55 -9.57 14.35
N TYR A 99 -17.41 -8.42 15.01
CA TYR A 99 -16.52 -7.34 14.59
C TYR A 99 -15.08 -7.84 14.43
N GLN A 100 -14.59 -8.59 15.41
CA GLN A 100 -13.23 -9.14 15.37
C GLN A 100 -13.02 -10.11 14.19
N LYS A 101 -14.00 -10.97 13.91
CA LYS A 101 -13.96 -11.87 12.73
C LYS A 101 -13.90 -11.08 11.42
N ILE A 102 -14.73 -10.04 11.26
CA ILE A 102 -14.75 -9.19 10.06
C ILE A 102 -13.44 -8.41 9.92
N ALA A 103 -12.92 -7.86 11.02
CA ALA A 103 -11.64 -7.15 11.04
C ALA A 103 -10.48 -8.06 10.61
N ARG A 104 -10.50 -9.33 11.03
CA ARG A 104 -9.52 -10.35 10.60
C ARG A 104 -9.60 -10.61 9.10
N LYS A 105 -10.81 -10.77 8.54
CA LYS A 105 -11.00 -10.92 7.08
C LYS A 105 -10.45 -9.72 6.31
N LYS A 106 -10.72 -8.49 6.78
CA LYS A 106 -10.19 -7.27 6.15
C LYS A 106 -8.66 -7.26 6.20
N ARG A 107 -8.07 -7.58 7.35
CA ARG A 107 -6.61 -7.67 7.52
C ARG A 107 -5.99 -8.67 6.56
N GLU A 108 -6.65 -9.81 6.35
CA GLU A 108 -6.16 -10.84 5.44
C GLU A 108 -6.14 -10.36 3.97
N LEU A 109 -7.16 -9.63 3.52
CA LEU A 109 -7.16 -9.03 2.17
C LEU A 109 -6.00 -8.04 2.00
N GLU A 110 -5.77 -7.17 2.98
CA GLU A 110 -4.64 -6.22 2.95
C GLU A 110 -3.29 -6.95 3.00
N ARG A 111 -3.19 -8.04 3.78
CA ARG A 111 -1.98 -8.88 3.85
C ARG A 111 -1.67 -9.51 2.49
N ARG A 112 -2.68 -10.12 1.84
CA ARG A 112 -2.53 -10.72 0.48
C ARG A 112 -2.07 -9.69 -0.53
N LYS A 113 -2.67 -8.50 -0.51
CA LYS A 113 -2.28 -7.37 -1.37
C LYS A 113 -0.83 -6.94 -1.15
N SER A 114 -0.44 -6.74 0.12
CA SER A 114 0.92 -6.34 0.48
C SER A 114 1.97 -7.40 0.12
N ALA A 115 1.68 -8.67 0.37
CA ALA A 115 2.55 -9.78 0.01
C ALA A 115 2.76 -9.87 -1.52
N TYR A 116 1.69 -9.70 -2.30
CA TYR A 116 1.77 -9.66 -3.75
C TYR A 116 2.63 -8.48 -4.24
N ALA A 117 2.38 -7.27 -3.75
CA ALA A 117 3.16 -6.09 -4.10
C ALA A 117 4.65 -6.26 -3.76
N LYS A 118 4.96 -6.79 -2.57
CA LYS A 118 6.33 -7.10 -2.16
C LYS A 118 7.00 -8.11 -3.09
N SER A 119 6.26 -9.16 -3.50
CA SER A 119 6.77 -10.16 -4.43
C SER A 119 7.10 -9.57 -5.80
N GLN A 120 6.20 -8.77 -6.38
CA GLN A 120 6.45 -8.11 -7.67
C GLN A 120 7.62 -7.14 -7.59
N ASN A 121 7.66 -6.31 -6.56
CA ASN A 121 8.74 -5.35 -6.38
C ASN A 121 10.09 -6.02 -6.15
N ARG A 122 10.13 -7.20 -5.50
CA ARG A 122 11.37 -7.97 -5.37
C ARG A 122 11.87 -8.50 -6.72
N ARG A 123 10.97 -8.81 -7.66
CA ARG A 123 11.35 -9.17 -9.03
C ARG A 123 12.00 -7.99 -9.76
N ILE A 124 11.47 -6.78 -9.58
CA ILE A 124 12.05 -5.54 -10.13
C ILE A 124 13.46 -5.33 -9.60
N VAL A 125 13.65 -5.44 -8.27
CA VAL A 125 14.97 -5.33 -7.64
C VAL A 125 15.95 -6.34 -8.24
N ASN A 126 15.55 -7.61 -8.34
CA ASN A 126 16.42 -8.64 -8.92
C ASN A 126 16.72 -8.40 -10.40
N GLU A 127 15.76 -7.89 -11.18
CA GLU A 127 15.98 -7.56 -12.60
C GLU A 127 16.98 -6.42 -12.73
N ILE A 128 16.89 -5.38 -11.89
CA ILE A 128 17.86 -4.27 -11.88
C ILE A 128 19.25 -4.81 -11.53
N LEU A 129 19.37 -5.58 -10.45
CA LEU A 129 20.67 -6.08 -9.96
C LEU A 129 21.41 -7.01 -10.93
N ARG A 130 20.70 -7.64 -11.89
CA ARG A 130 21.32 -8.42 -12.96
C ARG A 130 22.13 -7.55 -13.94
N HIS A 131 21.91 -6.24 -13.96
CA HIS A 131 22.61 -5.31 -14.84
C HIS A 131 23.72 -4.52 -14.11
N GLY A 132 23.89 -4.72 -12.80
CA GLY A 132 24.85 -3.96 -12.00
C GLY A 132 24.44 -3.77 -10.54
N LYS A 133 25.44 -3.73 -9.66
CA LYS A 133 25.27 -3.51 -8.21
C LYS A 133 25.55 -2.08 -7.76
N GLN A 134 26.29 -1.29 -8.54
CA GLN A 134 26.64 0.08 -8.19
C GLN A 134 25.53 1.02 -8.66
N ILE A 135 24.66 1.41 -7.74
CA ILE A 135 23.44 2.17 -8.09
C ILE A 135 23.68 3.67 -7.94
N LYS A 136 23.40 4.41 -9.01
CA LYS A 136 23.32 5.88 -9.05
C LYS A 136 21.87 6.27 -9.21
N THR A 137 21.32 6.99 -8.24
CA THR A 137 19.92 7.41 -8.22
C THR A 137 19.83 8.86 -7.81
N GLU A 138 18.82 9.57 -8.30
CA GLU A 138 18.46 10.88 -7.77
C GLU A 138 17.98 10.80 -6.31
N ASN A 139 18.21 11.88 -5.56
CA ASN A 139 17.78 11.97 -4.17
C ASN A 139 16.30 12.38 -4.08
N VAL A 140 15.42 11.40 -4.30
CA VAL A 140 13.97 11.61 -4.25
C VAL A 140 13.37 11.37 -2.86
N SER A 141 12.50 12.29 -2.46
CA SER A 141 11.74 12.18 -1.22
C SER A 141 10.43 11.41 -1.43
N VAL A 142 10.48 10.08 -1.30
CA VAL A 142 9.27 9.23 -1.31
C VAL A 142 8.25 9.69 -0.24
N ARG A 143 8.74 10.22 0.90
CA ARG A 143 7.91 10.80 1.96
C ARG A 143 7.11 12.01 1.46
N SER A 144 7.69 12.85 0.61
CA SER A 144 6.98 13.99 0.02
C SER A 144 5.89 13.54 -0.95
N TRP A 145 6.18 12.52 -1.77
CA TRP A 145 5.15 11.93 -2.63
C TRP A 145 4.04 11.24 -1.82
N GLN A 146 4.33 10.65 -0.65
CA GLN A 146 3.30 10.04 0.21
C GLN A 146 2.24 11.05 0.65
N LYS A 147 2.61 12.31 0.87
CA LYS A 147 1.65 13.37 1.22
C LYS A 147 0.69 13.67 0.07
N ARG A 148 1.15 13.63 -1.18
CA ARG A 148 0.35 13.97 -2.38
C ARG A 148 -0.36 12.76 -2.99
N TYR A 149 0.29 11.60 -2.99
CA TYR A 149 -0.11 10.38 -3.70
C TYR A 149 -0.19 9.14 -2.80
N GLY A 150 -0.45 9.32 -1.50
CA GLY A 150 -0.36 8.26 -0.49
C GLY A 150 -1.12 6.97 -0.83
N LYS A 151 -2.28 7.05 -1.50
CA LYS A 151 -3.02 5.86 -1.97
C LYS A 151 -2.26 5.06 -3.02
N ALA A 152 -1.69 5.74 -4.01
CA ALA A 152 -0.92 5.11 -5.07
C ALA A 152 0.38 4.51 -4.51
N ILE A 153 1.10 5.27 -3.70
CA ILE A 153 2.36 4.82 -3.08
C ILE A 153 2.14 3.65 -2.12
N SER A 154 1.07 3.66 -1.33
CA SER A 154 0.74 2.52 -0.48
C SER A 154 0.42 1.25 -1.27
N ALA A 155 -0.06 1.37 -2.51
CA ALA A 155 -0.35 0.22 -3.35
C ALA A 155 0.87 -0.25 -4.15
N LYS A 156 1.71 0.69 -4.58
CA LYS A 156 2.87 0.47 -5.45
C LYS A 156 4.16 0.20 -4.69
N SER A 157 4.26 0.70 -3.47
CA SER A 157 5.39 0.50 -2.56
C SER A 157 6.78 0.83 -3.16
N PRO A 158 6.98 1.99 -3.82
CA PRO A 158 8.29 2.39 -4.34
C PRO A 158 9.38 2.45 -3.26
N GLY A 159 9.04 2.90 -2.05
CA GLY A 159 9.98 2.95 -0.92
C GLY A 159 10.54 1.58 -0.52
N PHE A 160 9.80 0.49 -0.76
CA PHE A 160 10.33 -0.86 -0.54
C PHE A 160 11.45 -1.18 -1.53
N VAL A 161 11.28 -0.85 -2.82
CA VAL A 161 12.31 -1.07 -3.85
C VAL A 161 13.56 -0.27 -3.53
N GLN A 162 13.41 1.02 -3.20
CA GLN A 162 14.53 1.88 -2.82
C GLN A 162 15.30 1.31 -1.61
N SER A 163 14.58 0.84 -0.59
CA SER A 163 15.22 0.25 0.61
C SER A 163 15.95 -1.07 0.36
N GLU A 164 15.46 -1.88 -0.58
CA GLU A 164 16.10 -3.17 -0.92
C GLU A 164 17.33 -2.94 -1.79
N LEU A 165 17.28 -2.00 -2.72
CA LEU A 165 18.42 -1.62 -3.55
C LEU A 165 19.55 -1.05 -2.69
N ALA A 166 19.23 -0.13 -1.77
CA ALA A 166 20.20 0.48 -0.85
C ALA A 166 20.82 -0.51 0.16
N ARG A 167 20.23 -1.70 0.35
CA ARG A 167 20.81 -2.75 1.21
C ARG A 167 21.87 -3.58 0.49
N ILE A 168 21.80 -3.64 -0.84
CA ILE A 168 22.61 -4.54 -1.67
C ILE A 168 23.77 -3.81 -2.34
N SER A 169 23.61 -2.50 -2.62
CA SER A 169 24.67 -1.58 -3.04
C SER A 169 25.59 -1.20 -1.88
#